data_AF-A0A430UY05-F1
#
_entry.id   AF-A0A430UY05-F1
#
_cell.length_a   1.000
_cell.length_b   1.000
_cell.length_c   1.000
_cell.angle_alpha   90.00
_cell.angle_beta   90.00
_cell.angle_gamma   90.00
#
_symmetry.space_group_name_H-M   'P 1'
#
loop_
_entity.id
_entity.type
_entity.pdbx_description
1 polymer ?
#
loop_
_entity_poly.entity_id
_entity_poly.type
_entity_poly.pdbx_seq_one_letter_code
_entity_poly.pdbx_strand_id
1 'polypeptide(L)'
;MGHWVLRFRAAHAGEYLLPLPQDLPGQRVTGLALTRKALETYGAQENLLARFPLEEGEVVEVRFRLQTAPLKASPPWREVLLKEPPEAWPGILAHLGHRVERAYGFLLSGRPHAWYLVDGLPLDPLLYQTLQENPTHLLPLGVAPEPHLYLGGHEGKRLLLLRTPWPGGEEPLWQELHPLGFQPLPFLRGLAFASLGVSALGLATGPWFYLPYLGALILQQGPALKKVFLRTPRHVLESLFFHAFALSVTVNPRPELGLGYLALFLWNRLRPSAATPKESPEEA
;
A
#
# COMPACT_ATOMS: atom_id res chain seq x y z
N MET A 1 13.97 -4.90 9.17
CA MET A 1 14.84 -4.52 8.05
C MET A 1 14.68 -5.57 6.96
N GLY A 2 14.39 -5.17 5.72
CA GLY A 2 14.16 -6.07 4.59
C GLY A 2 15.09 -5.76 3.42
N HIS A 3 15.33 -6.74 2.55
CA HIS A 3 16.10 -6.56 1.32
C HIS A 3 15.14 -6.35 0.16
N TRP A 4 15.39 -5.31 -0.63
CA TRP A 4 14.52 -4.87 -1.70
C TRP A 4 15.29 -4.63 -2.98
N VAL A 5 14.58 -4.70 -4.11
CA VAL A 5 15.06 -4.32 -5.43
C VAL A 5 14.04 -3.38 -6.06
N LEU A 6 14.51 -2.23 -6.54
CA LEU A 6 13.78 -1.41 -7.50
C LEU A 6 14.20 -1.81 -8.90
N ARG A 7 13.23 -1.88 -9.81
CA ARG A 7 13.47 -2.25 -11.20
C ARG A 7 12.89 -1.21 -12.15
N PHE A 8 13.69 -0.85 -13.13
CA PHE A 8 13.32 0.01 -14.25
C PHE A 8 13.69 -0.69 -15.55
N ARG A 9 12.79 -0.66 -16.53
CA ARG A 9 13.06 -1.05 -17.92
C ARG A 9 12.89 0.16 -18.83
N ALA A 10 13.94 0.50 -19.57
CA ALA A 10 13.92 1.57 -20.56
C ALA A 10 13.01 1.19 -21.73
N ALA A 11 12.05 2.06 -22.07
CA ALA A 11 11.15 1.87 -23.20
C ALA A 11 11.82 2.20 -24.53
N HIS A 12 12.79 3.13 -24.53
CA HIS A 12 13.57 3.55 -25.69
C HIS A 12 15.04 3.80 -25.29
N ALA A 13 15.95 3.88 -26.25
CA ALA A 13 17.32 4.29 -25.96
C ALA A 13 17.38 5.76 -25.51
N GLY A 14 18.15 6.06 -24.47
CA GLY A 14 18.31 7.44 -23.97
C GLY A 14 18.92 7.55 -22.57
N GLU A 15 19.01 8.78 -22.09
CA GLU A 15 19.42 9.07 -20.71
C GLU A 15 18.22 9.14 -19.78
N TYR A 16 18.25 8.33 -18.73
CA TYR A 16 17.18 8.25 -17.73
C TYR A 16 17.69 8.77 -16.39
N LEU A 17 16.96 9.74 -15.83
CA LEU A 17 17.20 10.26 -14.49
C LEU A 17 16.28 9.53 -13.50
N LEU A 18 16.88 8.74 -12.61
CA LEU A 18 16.13 7.90 -11.67
C LEU A 18 16.44 8.29 -10.22
N PRO A 19 15.42 8.45 -9.36
CA PRO A 19 15.64 8.73 -7.94
C PRO A 19 16.13 7.49 -7.22
N LEU A 20 17.20 7.60 -6.44
CA LEU A 20 17.74 6.50 -5.65
C LEU A 20 17.14 6.49 -4.23
N PRO A 21 16.95 5.30 -3.62
CA PRO A 21 16.60 5.19 -2.22
C PRO A 21 17.62 5.89 -1.31
N GLN A 22 17.13 6.62 -0.32
CA GLN A 22 17.96 7.41 0.60
C GLN A 22 17.38 7.45 2.01
N ASP A 23 18.17 7.88 2.99
CA ASP A 23 17.71 8.09 4.37
C ASP A 23 16.75 9.28 4.43
N LEU A 24 15.55 9.09 4.98
CA LEU A 24 14.51 10.12 5.14
C LEU A 24 13.73 9.87 6.44
N PRO A 25 12.95 10.83 6.95
CA PRO A 25 12.11 10.60 8.12
C PRO A 25 11.25 9.33 7.98
N GLY A 26 11.38 8.41 8.94
CA GLY A 26 10.67 7.13 8.94
C GLY A 26 11.27 6.04 8.03
N GLN A 27 12.40 6.29 7.35
CA GLN A 27 13.09 5.28 6.55
C GLN A 27 14.63 5.37 6.65
N ARG A 28 15.28 4.21 6.70
CA ARG A 28 16.74 4.08 6.63
C ARG A 28 17.13 3.09 5.54
N VAL A 29 18.05 3.50 4.68
CA VAL A 29 18.54 2.79 3.51
C VAL A 29 20.02 2.47 3.70
N THR A 30 20.40 1.21 3.50
CA THR A 30 21.80 0.77 3.57
C THR A 30 22.11 -0.25 2.48
N GLY A 31 23.40 -0.39 2.15
CA GLY A 31 23.87 -1.40 1.19
C GLY A 31 23.28 -1.22 -0.22
N LEU A 32 23.21 0.03 -0.68
CA LEU A 32 22.75 0.37 -2.02
C LEU A 32 23.74 -0.17 -3.06
N ALA A 33 23.26 -1.01 -3.96
CA ALA A 33 24.03 -1.64 -5.02
C ALA A 33 23.27 -1.54 -6.35
N LEU A 34 23.94 -1.02 -7.37
CA LEU A 34 23.39 -0.82 -8.71
C LEU A 34 23.86 -1.95 -9.64
N THR A 35 22.97 -2.51 -10.46
CA THR A 35 23.39 -3.46 -11.51
C THR A 35 24.09 -2.77 -12.69
N ARG A 36 23.91 -1.46 -12.82
CA ARG A 36 24.55 -0.62 -13.84
C ARG A 36 25.26 0.56 -13.19
N LYS A 37 26.40 0.95 -13.77
CA LYS A 37 27.12 2.14 -13.33
C LYS A 37 26.36 3.38 -13.81
N ALA A 38 25.99 4.26 -12.88
CA ALA A 38 25.46 5.57 -13.24
C ALA A 38 26.57 6.44 -13.86
N LEU A 39 26.21 7.28 -14.83
CA LEU A 39 27.11 8.32 -15.35
C LEU A 39 27.45 9.33 -14.27
N GLU A 40 26.42 9.71 -13.53
CA GLU A 40 26.49 10.71 -12.47
C GLU A 40 25.48 10.36 -11.37
N THR A 41 25.85 10.65 -10.14
CA THR A 41 24.96 10.62 -8.97
C THR A 41 25.11 11.95 -8.24
N TYR A 42 24.00 12.65 -7.99
CA TYR A 42 24.02 13.94 -7.34
C TYR A 42 22.77 14.17 -6.48
N GLY A 43 22.89 15.09 -5.52
CA GLY A 43 21.77 15.54 -4.71
C GLY A 43 21.09 16.76 -5.34
N ALA A 44 19.77 16.75 -5.46
CA ALA A 44 18.98 17.89 -5.92
C ALA A 44 17.63 17.96 -5.20
N GLN A 45 17.28 19.11 -4.63
CA GLN A 45 15.99 19.33 -3.91
C GLN A 45 15.70 18.23 -2.86
N GLU A 46 16.70 17.90 -2.03
CA GLU A 46 16.61 16.83 -1.02
C GLU A 46 16.39 15.42 -1.60
N ASN A 47 16.55 15.23 -2.91
CA ASN A 47 16.52 13.92 -3.58
C ASN A 47 17.93 13.48 -3.95
N LEU A 48 18.17 12.18 -3.88
CA LEU A 48 19.34 11.54 -4.48
C LEU A 48 18.95 11.04 -5.87
N LEU A 49 19.60 11.56 -6.92
CA LEU A 49 19.31 11.21 -8.31
C LEU A 49 20.53 10.56 -8.96
N ALA A 50 20.28 9.62 -9.87
CA ALA A 50 21.33 9.01 -10.68
C ALA A 50 20.92 8.96 -12.15
N ARG A 51 21.88 9.24 -13.03
CA ARG A 51 21.67 9.23 -14.48
C ARG A 51 22.22 7.96 -15.11
N PHE A 52 21.40 7.31 -15.93
CA PHE A 52 21.74 6.07 -16.61
C PHE A 52 21.59 6.23 -18.13
N PRO A 53 22.63 5.94 -18.93
CA PRO A 53 22.51 5.78 -20.37
C PRO A 53 22.02 4.36 -20.61
N LEU A 54 20.82 4.21 -21.15
CA LEU A 54 20.19 2.92 -21.35
C LEU A 54 19.80 2.73 -22.79
N GLU A 55 20.00 1.51 -23.28
CA GLU A 55 19.46 1.06 -24.56
C GLU A 55 17.99 0.65 -24.41
N GLU A 56 17.29 0.54 -25.53
CA GLU A 56 15.90 0.06 -25.54
C GLU A 56 15.79 -1.35 -24.93
N GLY A 57 14.86 -1.51 -23.99
CA GLY A 57 14.62 -2.76 -23.27
C GLY A 57 15.65 -3.06 -22.17
N GLU A 58 16.67 -2.23 -22.00
CA GLU A 58 17.67 -2.40 -20.95
C GLU A 58 17.05 -2.23 -19.55
N VAL A 59 17.54 -3.03 -18.60
CA VAL A 59 17.03 -3.07 -17.22
C VAL A 59 18.08 -2.57 -16.25
N VAL A 60 17.67 -1.64 -15.39
CA VAL A 60 18.44 -1.22 -14.21
C VAL A 60 17.74 -1.76 -12.96
N GLU A 61 18.54 -2.32 -12.06
CA GLU A 61 18.11 -2.73 -10.73
C GLU A 61 18.92 -2.00 -9.66
N VAL A 62 18.22 -1.53 -8.62
CA VAL A 62 18.82 -0.97 -7.40
C VAL A 62 18.47 -1.89 -6.26
N ARG A 63 19.46 -2.57 -5.71
CA ARG A 63 19.32 -3.44 -4.53
C ARG A 63 19.72 -2.68 -3.28
N PHE A 64 18.93 -2.82 -2.22
CA PHE A 64 19.18 -2.10 -0.98
C PHE A 64 18.52 -2.81 0.20
N ARG A 65 18.95 -2.44 1.40
CA ARG A 65 18.29 -2.82 2.65
C ARG A 65 17.49 -1.63 3.15
N LEU A 66 16.22 -1.87 3.49
CA LEU A 66 15.30 -0.87 3.98
C LEU A 66 14.84 -1.21 5.39
N GLN A 67 14.94 -0.24 6.29
CA GLN A 67 14.28 -0.26 7.58
C GLN A 67 13.30 0.92 7.63
N THR A 68 12.02 0.62 7.84
CA THR A 68 10.98 1.63 7.98
C THR A 68 10.47 1.70 9.40
N ALA A 69 10.00 2.88 9.79
CA ALA A 69 9.33 3.13 11.06
C ALA A 69 8.05 3.93 10.81
N PRO A 70 6.98 3.72 11.61
CA PRO A 70 5.79 4.56 11.53
C PRO A 70 6.12 5.99 11.99
N LEU A 71 5.49 6.97 11.36
CA LEU A 71 5.50 8.36 11.81
C LEU A 71 4.13 8.71 12.39
N LYS A 72 4.13 9.40 13.52
CA LYS A 72 2.92 9.81 14.26
C LYS A 72 3.09 11.24 14.76
N ALA A 73 3.06 12.20 13.83
CA ALA A 73 2.99 13.61 14.21
C ALA A 73 1.53 14.03 14.41
N SER A 74 1.33 15.05 15.23
CA SER A 74 0.04 15.74 15.40
C SER A 74 0.22 17.19 14.95
N PRO A 75 0.21 17.45 13.62
CA PRO A 75 0.44 18.80 13.12
C PRO A 75 -0.74 19.72 13.48
N PRO A 76 -0.49 21.04 13.62
CA PRO A 76 -1.53 22.00 14.01
C PRO A 76 -2.66 22.13 12.98
N TRP A 77 -2.37 21.85 11.70
CA TRP A 77 -3.35 21.92 10.62
C TRP A 77 -4.31 20.73 10.57
N ARG A 78 -4.09 19.67 11.34
CA ARG A 78 -4.91 18.44 11.31
C ARG A 78 -6.40 18.71 11.54
N GLU A 79 -6.74 19.53 12.53
CA GLU A 79 -8.13 19.81 12.89
C GLU A 79 -8.87 20.65 11.84
N VAL A 80 -8.13 21.49 11.11
CA VAL A 80 -8.68 22.30 10.02
C VAL A 80 -9.09 21.39 8.86
N LEU A 81 -8.24 20.45 8.48
CA LEU A 81 -8.49 19.54 7.36
C LEU A 81 -9.70 18.63 7.58
N LEU A 82 -9.99 18.24 8.83
CA LEU A 82 -11.12 17.36 9.13
C LEU A 82 -12.50 17.94 8.77
N LYS A 83 -12.58 19.26 8.55
CA LYS A 83 -13.81 19.96 8.14
C LYS A 83 -13.97 20.03 6.63
N GLU A 84 -12.93 19.66 5.89
CA GLU A 84 -12.79 19.90 4.45
C GLU A 84 -12.66 18.56 3.71
N PRO A 85 -13.08 18.50 2.43
CA PRO A 85 -12.93 17.29 1.63
C PRO A 85 -11.45 16.92 1.44
N PRO A 86 -11.06 15.64 1.57
CA PRO A 86 -9.67 15.19 1.44
C PRO A 86 -8.93 15.68 0.20
N GLU A 87 -9.63 15.75 -0.92
CA GLU A 87 -9.09 16.16 -2.21
C GLU A 87 -8.60 17.61 -2.22
N ALA A 88 -9.18 18.48 -1.39
CA ALA A 88 -8.84 19.89 -1.31
C ALA A 88 -7.68 20.20 -0.34
N TRP A 89 -7.32 19.26 0.54
CA TRP A 89 -6.35 19.51 1.62
C TRP A 89 -5.02 20.11 1.17
N PRO A 90 -4.34 19.62 0.11
CA PRO A 90 -3.08 20.19 -0.33
C PRO A 90 -3.22 21.66 -0.75
N GLY A 91 -4.32 21.99 -1.45
CA GLY A 91 -4.60 23.36 -1.90
C GLY A 91 -4.92 24.31 -0.75
N ILE A 92 -5.71 23.86 0.22
CA ILE A 92 -6.03 24.62 1.44
C ILE A 92 -4.74 24.93 2.21
N LEU A 93 -3.87 23.94 2.41
CA LEU A 93 -2.62 24.15 3.15
C LEU A 93 -1.64 25.05 2.42
N ALA A 94 -1.54 24.91 1.09
CA ALA A 94 -0.74 25.83 0.29
C ALA A 94 -1.25 27.27 0.37
N HIS A 95 -2.58 27.48 0.34
CA HIS A 95 -3.19 28.80 0.52
C HIS A 95 -2.93 29.38 1.92
N LEU A 96 -2.87 28.52 2.94
CA LEU A 96 -2.49 28.89 4.31
C LEU A 96 -0.98 29.12 4.49
N GLY A 97 -0.18 29.03 3.42
CA GLY A 97 1.26 29.35 3.43
C GLY A 97 2.17 28.19 3.81
N HIS A 98 1.66 26.96 3.91
CA HIS A 98 2.49 25.78 4.17
C HIS A 98 3.28 25.35 2.93
N ARG A 99 4.49 24.80 3.13
CA ARG A 99 5.26 24.21 2.02
C ARG A 99 4.67 22.86 1.68
N VAL A 100 4.04 22.75 0.52
CA VAL A 100 3.45 21.51 0.01
C VAL A 100 4.31 20.93 -1.11
N GLU A 101 4.65 19.66 -0.96
CA GLU A 101 5.42 18.88 -1.93
C GLU A 101 4.68 17.59 -2.26
N ARG A 102 4.86 17.11 -3.49
CA ARG A 102 4.39 15.80 -3.91
C ARG A 102 5.47 14.77 -3.64
N ALA A 103 5.10 13.71 -2.95
CA ALA A 103 5.96 12.58 -2.63
C ALA A 103 5.54 11.36 -3.44
N TYR A 104 6.53 10.68 -4.00
CA TYR A 104 6.33 9.47 -4.77
C TYR A 104 7.19 8.33 -4.25
N GLY A 105 6.66 7.12 -4.36
CA GLY A 105 7.37 5.91 -4.07
C GLY A 105 6.46 4.70 -4.10
N PHE A 106 6.60 3.81 -3.12
CA PHE A 106 5.91 2.52 -3.14
C PHE A 106 5.35 2.16 -1.77
N LEU A 107 4.17 1.55 -1.73
CA LEU A 107 3.82 0.69 -0.60
C LEU A 107 4.73 -0.54 -0.62
N LEU A 108 5.07 -1.09 0.55
CA LEU A 108 5.89 -2.30 0.65
C LEU A 108 5.16 -3.58 0.18
N SER A 109 4.00 -3.43 -0.45
CA SER A 109 3.36 -4.46 -1.27
C SER A 109 3.90 -4.48 -2.71
N GLY A 110 4.75 -3.51 -3.08
CA GLY A 110 5.26 -3.30 -4.42
C GLY A 110 4.42 -2.36 -5.30
N ARG A 111 3.31 -1.83 -4.76
CA ARG A 111 2.44 -0.91 -5.50
C ARG A 111 3.01 0.51 -5.50
N PRO A 112 3.15 1.16 -6.67
CA PRO A 112 3.42 2.60 -6.72
C PRO A 112 2.36 3.37 -5.94
N HIS A 113 2.78 4.44 -5.26
CA HIS A 113 1.89 5.29 -4.49
C HIS A 113 2.42 6.72 -4.45
N ALA A 114 1.49 7.67 -4.45
CA ALA A 114 1.79 9.10 -4.36
C ALA A 114 0.99 9.73 -3.23
N TRP A 115 1.64 10.63 -2.49
CA TRP A 115 1.06 11.36 -1.38
C TRP A 115 1.70 12.75 -1.29
N TYR A 116 1.42 13.50 -0.23
CA TYR A 116 1.96 14.85 -0.04
C TYR A 116 2.86 14.94 1.17
N LEU A 117 3.81 15.86 1.13
CA LEU A 117 4.56 16.32 2.30
C LEU A 117 4.19 17.77 2.55
N VAL A 118 3.81 18.09 3.78
CA VAL A 118 3.44 19.43 4.23
C VAL A 118 4.41 19.79 5.34
N ASP A 119 5.28 20.76 5.09
CA ASP A 119 6.39 21.10 5.98
C ASP A 119 7.23 19.87 6.37
N GLY A 120 7.43 18.96 5.42
CA GLY A 120 8.14 17.68 5.61
C GLY A 120 7.34 16.58 6.31
N LEU A 121 6.10 16.86 6.77
CA LEU A 121 5.22 15.86 7.37
C LEU A 121 4.30 15.21 6.34
N PRO A 122 4.06 13.89 6.41
CA PRO A 122 3.24 13.23 5.43
C PRO A 122 1.74 13.52 5.54
N LEU A 123 1.11 13.79 4.41
CA LEU A 123 -0.33 13.93 4.23
C LEU A 123 -0.78 13.01 3.10
N ASP A 124 -1.75 12.12 3.37
CA ASP A 124 -2.22 11.14 2.38
C ASP A 124 -3.75 11.11 2.31
N PRO A 125 -4.37 12.01 1.53
CA PRO A 125 -5.82 12.07 1.38
C PRO A 125 -6.41 10.77 0.83
N LEU A 126 -5.70 10.13 -0.11
CA LEU A 126 -6.16 8.92 -0.78
C LEU A 126 -6.23 7.74 0.20
N LEU A 127 -5.18 7.49 0.98
CA LEU A 127 -5.23 6.43 1.99
C LEU A 127 -6.17 6.77 3.15
N TYR A 128 -6.30 8.04 3.51
CA TYR A 128 -7.31 8.47 4.49
C TYR A 128 -8.71 8.04 4.06
N GLN A 129 -9.14 8.44 2.86
CA GLN A 129 -10.46 8.11 2.32
C GLN A 129 -10.60 6.60 2.13
N THR A 130 -9.64 5.95 1.47
CA THR A 130 -9.66 4.50 1.22
C THR A 130 -9.85 3.68 2.50
N LEU A 131 -9.26 4.10 3.62
CA LEU A 131 -9.40 3.38 4.90
C LEU A 131 -10.69 3.69 5.65
N GLN A 132 -11.33 4.83 5.40
CA GLN A 132 -12.68 5.07 5.88
C GLN A 132 -13.66 4.12 5.19
N GLU A 133 -13.51 3.91 3.89
CA GLU A 133 -14.39 3.07 3.08
C GLU A 133 -14.10 1.58 3.28
N ASN A 134 -12.81 1.23 3.26
CA ASN A 134 -12.32 -0.13 3.40
C ASN A 134 -11.22 -0.22 4.47
N PRO A 135 -11.61 -0.42 5.75
CA PRO A 135 -10.66 -0.57 6.86
C PRO A 135 -9.68 -1.75 6.71
N THR A 136 -9.94 -2.67 5.78
CA THR A 136 -9.09 -3.85 5.52
C THR A 136 -8.03 -3.62 4.44
N HIS A 137 -8.03 -2.46 3.78
CA HIS A 137 -7.21 -2.19 2.60
C HIS A 137 -5.71 -2.50 2.79
N LEU A 138 -5.18 -2.23 3.98
CA LEU A 138 -3.76 -2.43 4.30
C LEU A 138 -3.45 -3.71 5.09
N LEU A 139 -4.44 -4.60 5.29
CA LEU A 139 -4.20 -5.91 5.91
C LEU A 139 -3.13 -6.74 5.20
N PRO A 140 -2.98 -6.73 3.85
CA PRO A 140 -1.88 -7.43 3.18
C PRO A 140 -0.50 -6.99 3.66
N LEU A 141 -0.34 -5.75 4.13
CA LEU A 141 0.90 -5.22 4.69
C LEU A 141 1.09 -5.56 6.19
N GLY A 142 0.11 -6.25 6.79
CA GLY A 142 0.10 -6.60 8.21
C GLY A 142 -0.18 -5.43 9.13
N VAL A 143 -0.87 -4.39 8.64
CA VAL A 143 -1.18 -3.17 9.41
C VAL A 143 -2.65 -2.79 9.29
N ALA A 144 -3.15 -2.11 10.33
CA ALA A 144 -4.52 -1.60 10.42
C ALA A 144 -4.52 -0.20 11.06
N PRO A 145 -3.91 0.80 10.38
CA PRO A 145 -3.87 2.16 10.89
C PRO A 145 -5.28 2.76 10.96
N GLU A 146 -5.46 3.77 11.81
CA GLU A 146 -6.65 4.62 11.72
C GLU A 146 -6.48 5.61 10.57
N PRO A 147 -7.55 5.99 9.87
CA PRO A 147 -7.47 6.97 8.78
C PRO A 147 -6.71 8.24 9.19
N HIS A 148 -6.98 8.77 10.38
CA HIS A 148 -6.34 9.97 10.92
C HIS A 148 -4.82 9.90 11.05
N LEU A 149 -4.20 8.72 10.98
CA LEU A 149 -2.75 8.59 10.92
C LEU A 149 -2.17 9.31 9.70
N TYR A 150 -2.94 9.42 8.61
CA TYR A 150 -2.51 10.01 7.35
C TYR A 150 -2.63 11.54 7.30
N LEU A 151 -2.91 12.18 8.45
CA LEU A 151 -2.92 13.63 8.65
C LEU A 151 -1.66 14.08 9.40
N GLY A 152 -0.48 13.81 8.84
CA GLY A 152 0.83 14.11 9.45
C GLY A 152 1.70 12.88 9.74
N GLY A 153 1.27 11.67 9.38
CA GLY A 153 1.94 10.43 9.73
C GLY A 153 1.78 9.31 8.70
N HIS A 154 2.26 8.11 9.06
CA HIS A 154 2.07 6.87 8.30
C HIS A 154 2.35 5.60 9.08
N GLU A 155 1.89 4.49 8.51
CA GLU A 155 1.94 3.13 9.08
C GLU A 155 3.32 2.47 9.03
N GLY A 156 4.26 3.04 8.26
CA GLY A 156 5.64 2.57 8.16
C GLY A 156 5.80 1.38 7.22
N LYS A 157 4.88 1.24 6.25
CA LYS A 157 4.89 0.19 5.22
C LYS A 157 4.95 0.80 3.83
N ARG A 158 5.78 1.83 3.67
CA ARG A 158 6.06 2.50 2.40
C ARG A 158 7.51 2.95 2.29
N LEU A 159 7.94 3.19 1.05
CA LEU A 159 9.24 3.71 0.65
C LEU A 159 9.02 5.06 -0.04
N LEU A 160 9.69 6.11 0.43
CA LEU A 160 9.74 7.42 -0.22
C LEU A 160 10.98 7.48 -1.13
N LEU A 161 10.77 7.79 -2.41
CA LEU A 161 11.84 7.88 -3.41
C LEU A 161 12.08 9.29 -3.91
N LEU A 162 11.01 10.03 -4.20
CA LEU A 162 11.11 11.33 -4.85
C LEU A 162 10.18 12.34 -4.18
N ARG A 163 10.69 13.55 -3.98
CA ARG A 163 9.96 14.74 -3.56
C ARG A 163 10.00 15.74 -4.72
N THR A 164 8.87 16.34 -5.05
CA THR A 164 8.78 17.38 -6.08
C THR A 164 7.94 18.55 -5.58
N PRO A 165 8.21 19.79 -6.00
CA PRO A 165 7.37 20.94 -5.68
C PRO A 165 5.93 20.72 -6.17
N TRP A 166 4.93 21.16 -5.40
CA TRP A 166 3.52 21.12 -5.81
C TRP A 166 2.94 22.55 -5.87
N PRO A 167 2.12 22.90 -6.88
CA PRO A 167 1.73 22.07 -8.03
C PRO A 167 2.86 21.94 -9.07
N GLY A 168 2.88 20.81 -9.79
CA GLY A 168 3.93 20.46 -10.75
C GLY A 168 4.75 19.23 -10.32
N GLY A 169 5.70 18.81 -11.15
CA GLY A 169 6.59 17.67 -10.88
C GLY A 169 6.32 16.46 -11.76
N GLU A 170 7.40 15.83 -12.22
CA GLU A 170 7.34 14.58 -12.99
C GLU A 170 7.18 13.37 -12.05
N GLU A 171 6.37 12.40 -12.47
CA GLU A 171 6.25 11.13 -11.77
C GLU A 171 7.54 10.31 -11.92
N PRO A 172 8.00 9.61 -10.86
CA PRO A 172 9.21 8.80 -10.97
C PRO A 172 8.99 7.63 -11.92
N LEU A 173 10.04 7.30 -12.66
CA LEU A 173 9.99 6.26 -13.69
C LEU A 173 10.15 4.83 -13.14
N TRP A 174 10.45 4.63 -11.86
CA TRP A 174 10.56 3.28 -11.30
C TRP A 174 9.24 2.52 -11.43
N GLN A 175 9.30 1.32 -12.01
CA GLN A 175 8.13 0.55 -12.36
C GLN A 175 7.75 -0.44 -11.26
N GLU A 176 8.76 -1.03 -10.62
CA GLU A 176 8.54 -2.14 -9.69
C GLU A 176 9.41 -2.02 -8.44
N LEU A 177 8.83 -2.39 -7.29
CA LEU A 177 9.53 -2.65 -6.05
C LEU A 177 9.25 -4.09 -5.62
N HIS A 178 10.30 -4.91 -5.51
CA HIS A 178 10.17 -6.30 -5.05
C HIS A 178 11.03 -6.57 -3.82
N PRO A 179 10.56 -7.40 -2.88
CA PRO A 179 11.40 -7.95 -1.84
C PRO A 179 12.30 -9.06 -2.43
N LEU A 180 13.58 -9.07 -2.05
CA LEU A 180 14.53 -10.10 -2.52
C LEU A 180 14.44 -11.42 -1.71
N GLY A 181 13.79 -11.40 -0.55
CA GLY A 181 13.62 -12.58 0.29
C GLY A 181 12.46 -13.47 -0.17
N PHE A 182 12.54 -14.77 0.15
CA PHE A 182 11.44 -15.69 -0.09
C PHE A 182 10.16 -15.21 0.60
N GLN A 183 9.09 -15.05 -0.18
CA GLN A 183 7.76 -14.76 0.32
C GLN A 183 6.90 -16.03 0.24
N PRO A 184 6.65 -16.72 1.36
CA PRO A 184 5.87 -17.96 1.33
C PRO A 184 4.41 -17.74 0.95
N LEU A 185 3.84 -16.58 1.30
CA LEU A 185 2.39 -16.37 1.22
C LEU A 185 1.81 -16.47 -0.20
N PRO A 186 2.39 -15.86 -1.26
CA PRO A 186 1.89 -16.04 -2.63
C PRO A 186 1.92 -17.50 -3.10
N PHE A 187 3.00 -18.22 -2.80
CA PHE A 187 3.14 -19.63 -3.15
C PHE A 187 2.11 -20.50 -2.43
N LEU A 188 1.98 -20.34 -1.11
CA LEU A 188 0.98 -21.04 -0.31
C LEU A 188 -0.44 -20.71 -0.75
N ARG A 189 -0.72 -19.46 -1.14
CA ARG A 189 -2.02 -19.06 -1.71
C ARG A 189 -2.31 -19.81 -3.01
N GLY A 190 -1.32 -19.91 -3.91
CA GLY A 190 -1.44 -20.64 -5.16
C GLY A 190 -1.79 -22.11 -4.93
N LEU A 191 -1.06 -22.79 -4.04
CA LEU A 191 -1.34 -24.17 -3.66
C LEU A 191 -2.72 -24.33 -3.02
N ALA A 192 -3.07 -23.44 -2.10
CA ALA A 192 -4.35 -23.44 -1.41
C ALA A 192 -5.50 -23.33 -2.41
N PHE A 193 -5.49 -22.35 -3.32
CA PHE A 193 -6.56 -22.16 -4.30
C PHE A 193 -6.57 -23.20 -5.43
N ALA A 194 -5.41 -23.73 -5.85
CA ALA A 194 -5.38 -24.88 -6.75
C ALA A 194 -6.05 -26.09 -6.10
N SER A 195 -5.77 -26.37 -4.83
CA SER A 195 -6.41 -27.47 -4.09
C SER A 195 -7.92 -27.29 -3.92
N LEU A 196 -8.39 -26.04 -3.73
CA LEU A 196 -9.82 -25.72 -3.75
C LEU A 196 -10.45 -26.01 -5.10
N GLY A 197 -9.80 -25.64 -6.21
CA GLY A 197 -10.29 -25.91 -7.56
C GLY A 197 -10.40 -27.42 -7.82
N VAL A 198 -9.39 -28.19 -7.43
CA VAL A 198 -9.40 -29.66 -7.54
C VAL A 198 -10.51 -30.28 -6.68
N SER A 199 -10.68 -29.81 -5.44
CA SER A 199 -11.77 -30.24 -4.55
C SER A 199 -13.15 -29.91 -5.13
N ALA A 200 -13.32 -28.73 -5.72
CA ALA A 200 -14.57 -28.33 -6.36
C ALA A 200 -14.92 -29.18 -7.59
N LEU A 201 -13.93 -29.79 -8.25
CA LEU A 201 -14.13 -30.76 -9.34
C LEU A 201 -14.43 -32.18 -8.83
N GLY A 202 -14.57 -32.39 -7.52
CA GLY A 202 -14.92 -33.67 -6.90
C GLY A 202 -13.72 -34.51 -6.46
N LEU A 203 -12.48 -34.01 -6.62
CA LEU A 203 -11.27 -34.70 -6.15
C LEU A 203 -10.88 -34.21 -4.76
N ALA A 204 -11.21 -34.98 -3.73
CA ALA A 204 -10.96 -34.60 -2.34
C ALA A 204 -9.47 -34.40 -2.06
N THR A 205 -9.04 -33.14 -1.87
CA THR A 205 -7.65 -32.82 -1.47
C THR A 205 -7.47 -32.77 0.04
N GLY A 206 -8.58 -32.69 0.80
CA GLY A 206 -8.54 -32.39 2.22
C GLY A 206 -8.05 -30.97 2.53
N PRO A 207 -8.01 -30.59 3.82
CA PRO A 207 -7.67 -29.22 4.24
C PRO A 207 -6.15 -28.95 4.20
N TRP A 208 -5.34 -29.96 3.93
CA TRP A 208 -3.89 -29.97 4.16
C TRP A 208 -3.12 -28.92 3.35
N PHE A 209 -3.58 -28.59 2.14
CA PHE A 209 -2.96 -27.55 1.33
C PHE A 209 -3.44 -26.14 1.69
N TYR A 210 -4.60 -26.02 2.36
CA TYR A 210 -5.19 -24.75 2.77
C TYR A 210 -4.71 -24.30 4.16
N LEU A 211 -4.46 -25.25 5.08
CA LEU A 211 -4.02 -24.95 6.46
C LEU A 211 -2.68 -24.19 6.56
N PRO A 212 -1.61 -24.54 5.82
CA PRO A 212 -0.37 -23.78 5.84
C PRO A 212 -0.56 -22.32 5.38
N TYR A 213 -1.41 -22.11 4.38
CA TYR A 213 -1.77 -20.77 3.91
C TYR A 213 -2.48 -19.96 4.99
N LEU A 214 -3.46 -20.56 5.70
CA LEU A 214 -4.13 -19.91 6.83
C LEU A 214 -3.16 -19.58 7.97
N GLY A 215 -2.25 -20.51 8.30
CA GLY A 215 -1.22 -20.27 9.31
C GLY A 215 -0.34 -19.07 8.96
N ALA A 216 0.14 -19.00 7.71
CA ALA A 216 0.93 -17.87 7.22
C ALA A 216 0.13 -16.55 7.22
N LEU A 217 -1.15 -16.58 6.85
CA LEU A 217 -2.03 -15.40 6.93
C LEU A 217 -2.19 -14.91 8.37
N ILE A 218 -2.40 -15.82 9.33
CA ILE A 218 -2.55 -15.45 10.75
C ILE A 218 -1.28 -14.81 11.28
N LEU A 219 -0.10 -15.37 10.95
CA LEU A 219 1.17 -14.80 11.38
C LEU A 219 1.42 -13.41 10.80
N GLN A 220 1.08 -13.20 9.52
CA GLN A 220 1.33 -11.92 8.85
C GLN A 220 0.28 -10.85 9.19
N GLN A 221 -0.99 -11.24 9.29
CA GLN A 221 -2.12 -10.30 9.33
C GLN A 221 -2.90 -10.34 10.64
N GLY A 222 -2.75 -11.38 11.46
CA GLY A 222 -3.56 -11.62 12.67
C GLY A 222 -3.62 -10.43 13.64
N PRO A 223 -2.49 -9.79 14.01
CA PRO A 223 -2.53 -8.62 14.88
C PRO A 223 -3.29 -7.43 14.28
N ALA A 224 -3.17 -7.21 12.97
CA ALA A 224 -3.89 -6.16 12.26
C ALA A 224 -5.38 -6.52 12.13
N LEU A 225 -5.69 -7.77 11.79
CA LEU A 225 -7.05 -8.29 11.70
C LEU A 225 -7.79 -8.14 13.03
N LYS A 226 -7.14 -8.43 14.16
CA LYS A 226 -7.69 -8.20 15.51
C LYS A 226 -8.04 -6.73 15.73
N LYS A 227 -7.17 -5.80 15.33
CA LYS A 227 -7.44 -4.36 15.44
C LYS A 227 -8.63 -3.93 14.57
N VAL A 228 -8.74 -4.43 13.34
CA VAL A 228 -9.89 -4.14 12.48
C VAL A 228 -11.16 -4.75 13.07
N PHE A 229 -11.11 -5.96 13.62
CA PHE A 229 -12.27 -6.62 14.23
C PHE A 229 -12.87 -5.80 15.36
N LEU A 230 -12.02 -5.23 16.22
CA LEU A 230 -12.46 -4.40 17.35
C LEU A 230 -13.13 -3.09 16.90
N ARG A 231 -12.85 -2.59 15.69
CA ARG A 231 -13.42 -1.35 15.15
C ARG A 231 -14.62 -1.60 14.25
N THR A 232 -14.47 -2.54 13.32
CA THR A 232 -15.43 -2.85 12.27
C THR A 232 -15.52 -4.37 12.07
N PRO A 233 -16.21 -5.09 12.98
CA PRO A 233 -16.27 -6.55 12.95
C PRO A 233 -16.86 -7.07 11.64
N ARG A 234 -17.78 -6.34 11.01
CA ARG A 234 -18.41 -6.73 9.73
C ARG A 234 -17.39 -7.06 8.62
N HIS A 235 -16.34 -6.24 8.46
CA HIS A 235 -15.37 -6.41 7.36
C HIS A 235 -14.44 -7.58 7.62
N VAL A 236 -14.15 -7.86 8.89
CA VAL A 236 -13.39 -9.04 9.27
C VAL A 236 -14.23 -10.30 9.10
N LEU A 237 -15.50 -10.27 9.49
CA LEU A 237 -16.43 -11.39 9.29
C LEU A 237 -16.54 -11.77 7.80
N GLU A 238 -16.62 -10.81 6.88
CA GLU A 238 -16.61 -11.10 5.43
C GLU A 238 -15.42 -12.02 5.05
N SER A 239 -14.20 -11.65 5.45
CA SER A 239 -13.00 -12.45 5.19
C SER A 239 -13.02 -13.81 5.89
N LEU A 240 -13.52 -13.87 7.14
CA LEU A 240 -13.61 -15.13 7.89
C LEU A 240 -14.62 -16.09 7.26
N PHE A 241 -15.78 -15.60 6.81
CA PHE A 241 -16.77 -16.42 6.10
C PHE A 241 -16.22 -16.96 4.78
N PHE A 242 -15.44 -16.15 4.04
CA PHE A 242 -14.74 -16.63 2.85
C PHE A 242 -13.78 -17.79 3.18
N HIS A 243 -12.92 -17.63 4.19
CA HIS A 243 -11.97 -18.67 4.55
C HIS A 243 -12.63 -19.92 5.13
N ALA A 244 -13.72 -19.77 5.89
CA ALA A 244 -14.51 -20.88 6.41
C ALA A 244 -15.20 -21.66 5.28
N PHE A 245 -15.80 -20.94 4.32
CA PHE A 245 -16.39 -21.55 3.13
C PHE A 245 -15.34 -22.31 2.31
N ALA A 246 -14.21 -21.67 2.01
CA ALA A 246 -13.11 -22.29 1.30
C ALA A 246 -12.64 -23.59 1.98
N LEU A 247 -12.44 -23.57 3.30
CA LEU A 247 -12.07 -24.76 4.05
C LEU A 247 -13.15 -25.85 3.95
N SER A 248 -14.44 -25.48 4.00
CA SER A 248 -15.55 -26.43 3.88
C SER A 248 -15.52 -27.19 2.56
N VAL A 249 -15.17 -26.52 1.44
CA VAL A 249 -15.08 -27.13 0.11
C VAL A 249 -14.08 -28.29 0.08
N THR A 250 -13.03 -28.25 0.92
CA THR A 250 -12.01 -29.31 0.96
C THR A 250 -12.38 -30.54 1.79
N VAL A 251 -13.47 -30.49 2.58
CA VAL A 251 -13.84 -31.56 3.52
C VAL A 251 -15.30 -31.96 3.35
N ASN A 252 -16.20 -31.03 3.58
CA ASN A 252 -17.64 -31.21 3.46
C ASN A 252 -18.25 -29.84 3.11
N PRO A 253 -18.61 -29.59 1.83
CA PRO A 253 -19.07 -28.29 1.38
C PRO A 253 -20.27 -27.77 2.18
N ARG A 254 -20.16 -26.54 2.67
CA ARG A 254 -21.19 -25.83 3.45
C ARG A 254 -21.64 -24.58 2.68
N PRO A 255 -22.57 -24.68 1.72
CA PRO A 255 -22.98 -23.55 0.89
C PRO A 255 -23.51 -22.36 1.70
N GLU A 256 -24.08 -22.60 2.88
CA GLU A 256 -24.52 -21.58 3.83
C GLU A 256 -23.41 -20.59 4.22
N LEU A 257 -22.14 -21.03 4.31
CA LEU A 257 -21.01 -20.15 4.58
C LEU A 257 -20.70 -19.25 3.39
N GLY A 258 -20.83 -19.78 2.17
CA GLY A 258 -20.66 -19.02 0.93
C GLY A 258 -21.74 -17.96 0.77
N LEU A 259 -22.99 -18.30 1.09
CA LEU A 259 -24.11 -17.36 1.10
C LEU A 259 -23.90 -16.25 2.14
N GLY A 260 -23.43 -16.60 3.35
CA GLY A 260 -23.07 -15.63 4.39
C GLY A 260 -21.97 -14.67 3.93
N TYR A 261 -20.93 -15.19 3.28
CA TYR A 261 -19.89 -14.37 2.64
C TYR A 261 -20.47 -13.42 1.60
N LEU A 262 -21.29 -13.92 0.65
CA LEU A 262 -21.89 -13.11 -0.41
C LEU A 262 -22.79 -12.00 0.14
N ALA A 263 -23.59 -12.31 1.17
CA ALA A 263 -24.43 -11.31 1.83
C ALA A 263 -23.59 -10.18 2.46
N LEU A 264 -22.52 -10.52 3.18
CA LEU A 264 -21.61 -9.55 3.77
C LEU A 264 -20.85 -8.75 2.69
N PHE A 265 -20.39 -9.42 1.64
CA PHE A 265 -19.70 -8.83 0.50
C PHE A 265 -20.55 -7.75 -0.17
N LEU A 266 -21.83 -8.05 -0.42
CA LEU A 266 -22.78 -7.12 -1.03
C LEU A 266 -23.13 -5.98 -0.06
N TRP A 267 -23.42 -6.29 1.20
CA TRP A 267 -23.70 -5.29 2.22
C TRP A 267 -22.57 -4.27 2.38
N ASN A 268 -21.32 -4.74 2.35
CA ASN A 268 -20.15 -3.88 2.54
C ASN A 268 -19.91 -2.94 1.35
N ARG A 269 -20.39 -3.30 0.14
CA ARG A 269 -20.19 -2.54 -1.11
C ARG A 269 -21.39 -1.70 -1.54
N LEU A 270 -22.61 -2.10 -1.16
CA LEU A 270 -23.85 -1.42 -1.57
C LEU A 270 -24.28 -0.29 -0.63
N ARG A 271 -23.65 -0.15 0.55
CA ARG A 271 -23.91 1.01 1.40
C ARG A 271 -23.21 2.23 0.81
N PRO A 272 -23.92 3.36 0.59
CA PRO A 272 -23.29 4.59 0.16
C PRO A 272 -22.21 4.98 1.18
N SER A 273 -21.02 5.27 0.66
CA SER A 273 -19.93 5.82 1.45
C SER A 273 -20.41 7.10 2.13
N ALA A 274 -20.18 7.22 3.44
CA ALA A 274 -20.45 8.44 4.19
C ALA A 274 -19.59 9.64 3.72
N ALA A 275 -18.75 9.45 2.69
CA ALA A 275 -17.96 10.46 2.00
C ALA A 275 -18.74 11.21 0.90
N THR A 276 -20.00 10.84 0.62
CA THR A 276 -20.86 11.72 -0.18
C THR A 276 -21.24 12.90 0.69
N PRO A 277 -20.87 14.15 0.35
CA PRO A 277 -21.35 15.31 1.09
C PRO A 277 -22.88 15.27 1.12
N LYS A 278 -23.49 15.63 2.25
CA LYS A 278 -24.88 16.10 2.18
C LYS A 278 -24.86 17.25 1.19
N GLU A 279 -25.61 17.14 0.11
CA GLU A 279 -25.90 18.27 -0.77
C GLU A 279 -26.24 19.46 0.12
N SER A 280 -25.48 20.54 -0.05
CA SER A 280 -25.79 21.82 0.56
C SER A 280 -27.20 22.21 0.11
N PRO A 281 -28.15 22.50 1.03
CA PRO A 281 -29.45 23.02 0.65
C PRO A 281 -29.31 24.50 0.29
N GLU A 282 -28.73 24.80 -0.87
CA GLU A 282 -28.83 26.11 -1.49
C GLU A 282 -29.00 25.94 -2.99
N GLU A 283 -30.25 25.67 -3.38
CA GLU A 283 -30.84 26.09 -4.65
C GLU A 283 -32.38 25.99 -4.50
N ALA A 284 -32.94 27.02 -3.86
CA ALA A 284 -34.36 27.40 -3.93
C ALA A 284 -34.47 28.91 -3.78
#